data_AF-A0A1Q3B7D7-F1
#
_entry.id   AF-A0A1Q3B7D7-F1
#
_cell.length_a   1.000
_cell.length_b   1.000
_cell.length_c   1.000
_cell.angle_alpha   90.00
_cell.angle_beta   90.00
_cell.angle_gamma   90.00
#
_symmetry.space_group_name_H-M   'P 1'
#
loop_
_entity.id
_entity.type
_entity.pdbx_description
1 polymer ?
#
loop_
_entity_poly.entity_id
_entity_poly.type
_entity_poly.pdbx_seq_one_letter_code
_entity_poly.pdbx_strand_id
1 'polypeptide(L)'
;IRRRSKIGYITRKVQQPDVNDPTNENWELNNSIVMAWLINSMELHISRTYLFLRTAKATWDTVNKNYSDLENASQVFETKNKLKDLRQELDLHYEADWEELEENQKFKKHLERRLYEFLASLNHELDEVRGRAL
;
A
#
# COMPACT_ATOMS: atom_id res chain seq x y z
N ILE A 1 -37.69 7.76 3.09
CA ILE A 1 -37.29 6.35 3.39
C ILE A 1 -37.54 5.51 2.13
N ARG A 2 -36.55 5.34 1.23
CA ARG A 2 -36.75 4.67 -0.09
C ARG A 2 -35.68 3.62 -0.45
N ARG A 3 -34.54 3.57 0.28
CA ARG A 3 -33.42 2.64 0.02
C ARG A 3 -33.68 1.18 0.41
N ARG A 4 -34.53 0.90 1.42
CA ARG A 4 -34.73 -0.49 1.92
C ARG A 4 -35.61 -1.37 1.01
N SER A 5 -36.55 -0.78 0.26
CA SER A 5 -37.50 -1.57 -0.56
C SER A 5 -36.83 -2.30 -1.73
N LYS A 6 -35.77 -1.73 -2.32
CA LYS A 6 -35.10 -2.30 -3.49
C LYS A 6 -34.03 -3.36 -3.17
N ILE A 7 -33.62 -3.50 -1.91
CA ILE A 7 -32.69 -4.57 -1.46
C ILE A 7 -33.31 -5.96 -1.68
N GLY A 8 -34.63 -6.06 -1.74
CA GLY A 8 -35.33 -7.32 -1.99
C GLY A 8 -34.98 -7.98 -3.33
N TYR A 9 -34.58 -7.20 -4.33
CA TYR A 9 -34.20 -7.69 -5.66
C TYR A 9 -32.79 -8.32 -5.69
N ILE A 10 -31.89 -7.89 -4.80
CA ILE A 10 -30.54 -8.48 -4.65
C ILE A 10 -30.48 -9.59 -3.58
N THR A 11 -31.44 -9.62 -2.65
CA THR A 11 -31.51 -10.64 -1.58
C THR A 11 -32.49 -11.78 -1.88
N ARG A 12 -33.14 -11.77 -3.06
CA ARG A 12 -34.20 -12.72 -3.47
C ARG A 12 -35.48 -12.67 -2.62
N LYS A 13 -35.65 -11.66 -1.75
CA LYS A 13 -36.91 -11.44 -1.02
C LYS A 13 -38.06 -11.05 -1.94
N VAL A 14 -37.75 -10.44 -3.08
CA VAL A 14 -38.70 -10.22 -4.18
C VAL A 14 -38.38 -11.25 -5.26
N GLN A 15 -39.20 -12.28 -5.38
CA GLN A 15 -39.04 -13.30 -6.42
C GLN A 15 -39.55 -12.78 -7.77
N GLN A 16 -38.98 -13.30 -8.85
CA GLN A 16 -39.48 -13.05 -10.19
C GLN A 16 -40.86 -13.69 -10.33
N PRO A 17 -41.92 -12.91 -10.65
CA PRO A 17 -43.25 -13.44 -10.90
C PRO A 17 -43.28 -14.30 -12.18
N ASP A 18 -44.38 -15.04 -12.38
CA ASP A 18 -44.62 -15.69 -13.66
C ASP A 18 -44.76 -14.64 -14.78
N VAL A 19 -44.38 -15.00 -16.01
CA VAL A 19 -44.43 -14.07 -17.15
C VAL A 19 -45.85 -13.57 -17.43
N ASN A 20 -46.87 -14.35 -17.08
CA ASN A 20 -48.28 -14.00 -17.24
C ASN A 20 -48.85 -13.23 -16.05
N ASP A 21 -48.08 -13.03 -14.98
CA ASP A 21 -48.51 -12.26 -13.81
C ASP A 21 -48.49 -10.75 -14.13
N PRO A 22 -49.59 -10.00 -13.91
CA PRO A 22 -49.64 -8.56 -14.11
C PRO A 22 -48.57 -7.77 -13.33
N THR A 23 -48.04 -8.34 -12.26
CA THR A 23 -46.98 -7.71 -11.44
C THR A 23 -45.57 -7.88 -12.03
N ASN A 24 -45.40 -8.74 -13.05
CA ASN A 24 -44.11 -9.02 -13.68
C ASN A 24 -43.50 -7.78 -14.36
N GLU A 25 -44.32 -6.96 -15.04
CA GLU A 25 -43.85 -5.74 -15.70
C GLU A 25 -43.22 -4.76 -14.68
N ASN A 26 -43.90 -4.57 -13.54
CA ASN A 26 -43.38 -3.74 -12.47
C ASN A 26 -42.12 -4.35 -11.81
N TRP A 27 -42.03 -5.68 -11.75
CA TRP A 27 -40.83 -6.36 -11.28
C TRP A 27 -39.65 -6.11 -12.23
N GLU A 28 -39.83 -6.28 -13.54
CA GLU A 28 -38.79 -6.08 -14.57
C GLU A 28 -38.28 -4.63 -14.59
N LEU A 29 -39.19 -3.66 -14.47
CA LEU A 29 -38.80 -2.25 -14.36
C LEU A 29 -37.92 -2.00 -13.12
N ASN A 30 -38.32 -2.53 -11.97
CA ASN A 30 -37.57 -2.34 -10.74
C ASN A 30 -36.23 -3.09 -10.75
N ASN A 31 -36.20 -4.31 -11.30
CA ASN A 31 -34.99 -5.09 -11.54
C ASN A 31 -34.00 -4.31 -12.42
N SER A 32 -34.47 -3.75 -13.54
CA SER A 32 -33.66 -2.93 -14.45
C SER A 32 -33.09 -1.67 -13.79
N ILE A 33 -33.88 -0.99 -12.95
CA ILE A 33 -33.39 0.18 -12.19
C ILE A 33 -32.26 -0.23 -11.23
N VAL A 34 -32.40 -1.36 -10.54
CA VAL A 34 -31.36 -1.84 -9.61
C VAL A 34 -30.10 -2.27 -10.39
N MET A 35 -30.25 -2.87 -11.57
CA MET A 35 -29.11 -3.16 -12.44
C MET A 35 -28.38 -1.90 -12.87
N ALA A 36 -29.11 -0.86 -13.31
CA ALA A 36 -28.51 0.42 -13.69
C ALA A 36 -27.73 1.04 -12.52
N TRP A 37 -28.26 0.96 -11.29
CA TRP A 37 -27.54 1.43 -10.10
C TRP A 37 -26.25 0.66 -9.84
N LEU A 38 -26.28 -0.67 -9.96
CA LEU A 38 -25.08 -1.50 -9.79
C LEU A 38 -24.03 -1.19 -10.88
N ILE A 39 -24.43 -1.18 -12.15
CA ILE A 39 -23.54 -0.93 -13.29
C ILE A 39 -22.94 0.47 -13.24
N ASN A 40 -23.73 1.49 -12.89
CA ASN A 40 -23.25 2.88 -12.78
C ASN A 40 -22.39 3.12 -11.54
N SER A 41 -22.40 2.21 -10.55
CA SER A 41 -21.51 2.28 -9.39
C SER A 41 -20.14 1.64 -9.61
N MET A 42 -19.92 0.99 -10.76
CA MET A 42 -18.68 0.34 -11.12
C MET A 42 -17.86 1.20 -12.08
N GLU A 43 -16.54 0.95 -12.12
CA GLU A 43 -15.72 1.49 -13.20
C GLU A 43 -16.13 0.90 -14.56
N LEU A 44 -15.97 1.70 -15.61
CA LEU A 44 -16.45 1.41 -16.97
C LEU A 44 -15.90 0.09 -17.54
N HIS A 45 -14.67 -0.26 -17.17
CA HIS A 45 -14.03 -1.50 -17.61
C HIS A 45 -14.58 -2.74 -16.88
N ILE A 46 -14.97 -2.59 -15.61
CA ILE A 46 -15.60 -3.63 -14.78
C ILE A 46 -17.05 -3.83 -15.23
N SER A 47 -17.79 -2.72 -15.40
CA SER A 47 -19.22 -2.73 -15.69
C SER A 47 -19.57 -3.41 -17.01
N ARG A 48 -18.69 -3.31 -18.02
CA ARG A 48 -18.84 -3.98 -19.34
C ARG A 48 -19.03 -5.49 -19.22
N THR A 49 -18.36 -6.13 -18.26
CA THR A 49 -18.44 -7.57 -18.03
C THR A 49 -19.82 -8.01 -17.52
N TYR A 50 -20.61 -7.07 -16.98
CA TYR A 50 -21.91 -7.33 -16.35
C TYR A 50 -23.11 -6.84 -17.16
N LEU A 51 -22.90 -6.13 -18.29
CA LEU A 51 -23.98 -5.59 -19.15
C LEU A 51 -24.93 -6.67 -19.71
N PHE A 52 -24.46 -7.91 -19.84
CA PHE A 52 -25.22 -9.02 -20.42
C PHE A 52 -26.01 -9.83 -19.38
N LEU A 53 -25.89 -9.49 -18.09
CA LEU A 53 -26.64 -10.18 -17.04
C LEU A 53 -28.10 -9.73 -17.03
N ARG A 54 -29.01 -10.70 -16.91
CA ARG A 54 -30.46 -10.47 -17.01
C ARG A 54 -31.09 -9.91 -15.74
N THR A 55 -30.48 -10.11 -14.57
CA THR A 55 -31.08 -9.73 -13.30
C THR A 55 -30.10 -9.06 -12.36
N ALA A 56 -30.61 -8.11 -11.56
CA ALA A 56 -29.85 -7.45 -10.51
C ALA A 56 -29.27 -8.45 -9.50
N LYS A 57 -29.98 -9.56 -9.26
CA LYS A 57 -29.49 -10.66 -8.42
C LYS A 57 -28.23 -11.31 -9.00
N ALA A 58 -28.26 -11.65 -10.28
CA ALA A 58 -27.11 -12.26 -10.96
C ALA A 58 -25.92 -11.30 -10.98
N THR A 59 -26.16 -10.01 -11.24
CA THR A 59 -25.12 -8.97 -11.18
C THR A 59 -24.51 -8.87 -9.79
N TRP A 60 -25.34 -8.77 -8.75
CA TRP A 60 -24.88 -8.72 -7.37
C TRP A 60 -24.09 -9.97 -6.95
N ASP A 61 -24.59 -11.17 -7.25
CA ASP A 61 -23.94 -12.43 -6.87
C ASP A 61 -22.60 -12.61 -7.54
N THR A 62 -22.50 -12.26 -8.82
CA THR A 62 -21.26 -12.39 -9.58
C THR A 62 -20.21 -11.41 -9.08
N VAL A 63 -20.59 -10.16 -8.83
CA VAL A 63 -19.71 -9.15 -8.24
C VAL A 63 -19.25 -9.56 -6.85
N ASN A 64 -20.20 -9.97 -5.99
CA ASN A 64 -19.88 -10.40 -4.64
C ASN A 64 -19.01 -11.65 -4.63
N LYS A 65 -19.16 -12.57 -5.59
CA LYS A 65 -18.28 -13.73 -5.72
C LYS A 65 -16.87 -13.32 -6.14
N ASN A 66 -16.75 -12.48 -7.17
CA ASN A 66 -15.47 -12.10 -7.76
C ASN A 66 -14.66 -11.14 -6.89
N TYR A 67 -15.32 -10.38 -6.03
CA TYR A 67 -14.70 -9.35 -5.21
C TYR A 67 -14.99 -9.51 -3.71
N SER A 68 -15.45 -10.69 -3.26
CA SER A 68 -15.64 -10.91 -1.82
C SER A 68 -14.31 -10.84 -1.08
N ASP A 69 -14.37 -10.21 0.09
CA ASP A 69 -13.24 -9.63 0.81
C ASP A 69 -12.11 -10.59 1.22
N LEU A 70 -12.25 -11.91 1.10
CA LEU A 70 -11.23 -12.86 1.58
C LEU A 70 -9.92 -12.79 0.79
N GLU A 71 -10.00 -12.77 -0.54
CA GLU A 71 -8.80 -12.70 -1.39
C GLU A 71 -8.23 -11.28 -1.41
N ASN A 72 -9.09 -10.26 -1.44
CA ASN A 72 -8.68 -8.85 -1.37
C ASN A 72 -8.05 -8.48 -0.02
N ALA A 73 -8.58 -8.97 1.10
CA ALA A 73 -8.00 -8.71 2.42
C ALA A 73 -6.64 -9.39 2.59
N SER A 74 -6.46 -10.61 2.06
CA SER A 74 -5.15 -11.28 2.03
C SER A 74 -4.12 -10.47 1.24
N GLN A 75 -4.48 -10.03 0.03
CA GLN A 75 -3.59 -9.22 -0.82
C GLN A 75 -3.23 -7.88 -0.18
N VAL A 76 -4.21 -7.19 0.44
CA VAL A 76 -3.97 -5.94 1.18
C VAL A 76 -3.06 -6.18 2.39
N PHE A 77 -3.27 -7.27 3.13
CA PHE A 77 -2.44 -7.64 4.27
C PHE A 77 -1.00 -7.96 3.86
N GLU A 78 -0.82 -8.77 2.82
CA GLU A 78 0.50 -9.08 2.25
C GLU A 78 1.23 -7.82 1.78
N THR A 79 0.52 -6.91 1.11
CA THR A 79 1.10 -5.63 0.65
C THR A 79 1.54 -4.77 1.83
N LYS A 80 0.72 -4.69 2.89
CA LYS A 80 1.07 -3.96 4.12
C LYS A 80 2.29 -4.56 4.81
N ASN A 81 2.43 -5.89 4.85
CA ASN A 81 3.60 -6.55 5.42
C ASN A 81 4.86 -6.25 4.61
N LYS A 82 4.82 -6.39 3.28
CA LYS A 82 5.96 -6.04 2.42
C LYS A 82 6.42 -4.60 2.61
N LEU A 83 5.47 -3.66 2.74
CA LEU A 83 5.80 -2.26 3.00
C LEU A 83 6.49 -2.07 4.37
N LYS A 84 6.02 -2.79 5.39
CA LYS A 84 6.63 -2.76 6.73
C LYS A 84 8.05 -3.32 6.70
N ASP A 85 8.25 -4.45 6.02
CA ASP A 85 9.57 -5.11 5.91
C ASP A 85 10.57 -4.19 5.20
N LEU A 86 10.20 -3.60 4.07
CA LEU A 86 11.04 -2.65 3.34
C LEU A 86 11.39 -1.42 4.17
N ARG A 87 10.44 -0.91 4.97
CA ARG A 87 10.71 0.23 5.85
C ARG A 87 11.72 -0.14 6.94
N GLN A 88 11.59 -1.33 7.54
CA GLN A 88 12.52 -1.79 8.55
C GLN A 88 13.93 -2.01 7.96
N GLU A 89 14.02 -2.57 6.75
CA GLU A 89 15.30 -2.73 6.04
C GLU A 89 15.96 -1.38 5.75
N LEU A 90 15.17 -0.39 5.32
CA LEU A 90 15.67 0.97 5.07
C LEU A 90 16.15 1.65 6.36
N ASP A 91 15.41 1.51 7.46
CA ASP A 91 15.80 2.06 8.76
C ASP A 91 17.14 1.45 9.23
N LEU A 92 17.30 0.12 9.11
CA LEU A 92 18.55 -0.58 9.45
C LEU A 92 19.73 -0.16 8.55
N HIS A 93 19.48 0.04 7.26
CA HIS A 93 20.52 0.51 6.33
C HIS A 93 21.03 1.90 6.72
N TYR A 94 20.13 2.83 7.07
CA TYR A 94 20.55 4.15 7.53
C TYR A 94 21.32 4.08 8.84
N GLU A 95 20.88 3.27 9.81
CA GLU A 95 21.61 3.10 11.08
C GLU A 95 23.05 2.58 10.84
N ALA A 96 23.21 1.57 9.99
CA ALA A 96 24.52 1.03 9.64
C ALA A 96 25.43 2.07 8.95
N ASP A 97 24.89 2.82 7.98
CA ASP A 97 25.63 3.90 7.30
C ASP A 97 26.07 4.98 8.29
N TRP A 98 25.20 5.35 9.26
CA TRP A 98 25.51 6.34 10.27
C TRP A 98 26.63 5.87 11.22
N GLU A 99 26.62 4.61 11.65
CA GLU A 99 27.67 4.03 12.48
C GLU A 99 29.03 4.01 11.74
N GLU A 100 29.05 3.59 10.47
CA GLU A 100 30.27 3.57 9.65
C GLU A 100 30.86 4.99 9.48
N LEU A 101 30.01 5.99 9.26
CA LEU A 101 30.44 7.39 9.16
C LEU A 101 31.06 7.91 10.46
N GLU A 102 30.48 7.58 11.62
CA GLU A 102 31.02 7.97 12.91
C GLU A 102 32.39 7.33 13.20
N GLU A 103 32.54 6.03 12.91
CA GLU A 103 33.79 5.31 13.10
C GLU A 103 34.90 5.89 12.22
N ASN A 104 34.60 6.17 10.96
CA ASN A 104 35.54 6.80 10.03
C ASN A 104 35.97 8.21 10.51
N GLN A 105 35.06 9.00 11.07
CA GLN A 105 35.40 10.31 11.64
C GLN A 105 36.32 10.18 12.87
N LYS A 106 36.06 9.22 13.76
CA LYS A 106 36.90 8.95 14.93
C LYS A 106 38.31 8.52 14.50
N PHE A 107 38.42 7.64 13.52
CA PHE A 107 39.69 7.20 12.97
C PHE A 107 40.50 8.35 12.36
N LYS A 108 39.85 9.20 11.55
CA LYS A 108 40.50 10.38 10.95
C LYS A 108 41.06 11.34 12.01
N LYS A 109 40.26 11.68 13.02
CA LYS A 109 40.72 12.54 14.15
C LYS A 109 41.90 11.93 14.90
N HIS A 110 41.89 10.61 15.08
CA HIS A 110 42.99 9.91 15.74
C HIS A 110 44.29 10.01 14.93
N LEU A 111 44.23 9.84 13.60
CA LEU A 111 45.39 10.02 12.72
C LEU A 111 45.89 11.46 12.72
N GLU A 112 44.99 12.44 12.64
CA GLU A 112 45.33 13.87 12.71
C GLU A 112 46.06 14.22 14.01
N ARG A 113 45.58 13.72 15.16
CA ARG A 113 46.24 13.90 16.45
C ARG A 113 47.65 13.29 16.45
N ARG A 114 47.81 12.07 15.95
CA ARG A 114 49.12 11.40 15.89
C ARG A 114 50.10 12.13 14.98
N LEU A 115 49.62 12.67 13.85
CA LEU A 115 50.43 13.48 12.96
C LEU A 115 50.89 14.76 13.66
N TYR A 116 49.99 15.44 14.37
CA TYR A 116 50.33 16.64 15.13
C TYR A 116 51.38 16.37 16.21
N GLU A 117 51.20 15.30 17.00
CA GLU A 117 52.17 14.88 18.03
C GLU A 117 53.55 14.58 17.43
N PHE A 118 53.59 13.88 16.30
CA PHE A 118 54.83 13.57 15.58
C PHE A 118 55.54 14.82 15.05
N LEU A 119 54.80 15.76 14.46
CA LEU A 119 55.38 17.01 13.97
C LEU A 119 55.88 17.89 15.13
N ALA A 120 55.17 17.90 16.27
CA ALA A 120 55.58 18.62 17.46
C ALA A 120 56.86 18.04 18.09
N SER A 121 57.02 16.70 18.11
CA SER A 121 58.25 16.07 18.60
C SER A 121 59.44 16.34 17.70
N LEU A 122 59.26 16.32 16.38
CA LEU A 122 60.32 16.71 15.43
C LEU A 122 60.74 18.16 15.61
N ASN A 123 59.81 19.06 15.91
CA ASN A 123 60.12 20.47 16.12
C ASN A 123 60.95 20.69 17.40
N HIS A 124 60.63 19.99 18.50
CA HIS A 124 61.44 20.03 19.73
C HIS A 124 62.83 19.40 19.53
N GLU A 125 62.94 18.32 18.75
CA GLU A 125 64.23 17.71 18.39
C GLU A 125 65.08 18.64 17.50
N LEU A 126 64.44 19.39 16.60
CA LEU A 126 65.10 20.39 15.75
C LEU A 126 65.60 21.61 16.54
N ASP A 127 64.87 22.05 17.57
CA ASP A 127 65.30 23.13 18.47
C ASP A 127 66.52 22.71 19.32
N GLU A 128 66.59 21.46 19.76
CA GLU A 128 67.77 20.91 20.45
C GLU A 128 69.02 20.84 19.56
N VAL A 129 68.86 20.61 18.25
CA VAL A 129 69.95 20.60 17.28
C VAL A 129 70.37 22.04 16.91
N ARG A 130 69.42 22.98 16.84
CA ARG A 130 69.71 24.40 16.61
C ARG A 130 70.42 25.07 17.78
N GLY A 131 70.08 24.72 19.02
CA GLY A 131 70.76 25.25 20.21
C GLY A 131 72.23 24.83 20.36
N ARG A 132 72.66 23.77 19.67
CA ARG A 132 74.06 23.31 19.64
C ARG A 132 74.87 23.84 18.45
N ALA A 133 74.21 24.52 17.51
CA ALA A 133 74.82 25.10 16.32
C ALA A 133 75.09 26.62 16.46
N LEU A 134 74.91 27.18 17.66
CA LEU A 134 75.32 28.53 18.07
C LEU A 134 76.37 28.42 19.17
#